data_AF-A0A163JYJ9-F1
#
_entry.id   AF-A0A163JYJ9-F1
#
_cell.length_a   1.000
_cell.length_b   1.000
_cell.length_c   1.000
_cell.angle_alpha   90.00
_cell.angle_beta   90.00
_cell.angle_gamma   90.00
#
_symmetry.space_group_name_H-M   'P 1'
#
loop_
_entity.id
_entity.type
_entity.pdbx_description
1 polymer ?
#
loop_
_entity_poly.entity_id
_entity_poly.type
_entity_poly.pdbx_seq_one_letter_code
_entity_poly.pdbx_strand_id
1 'polypeptide(L)'
;MSTQLIIQKSIAYMEQHLEEQLTLADIASHAGFSPYHFHRLFRKEVGMNIADYLRKRRLCYAAQLLLYSEAAIIDISFHCHFESQESFTRAFKKLYGMPPGRYRKIFAAHAHHSIFEQGDDSMQQQQSQSALKGWFLSGSHPQDYEIGIDRTTVHQGSTSGYLKAVTPMDMGAFATMMQQFKAGKFVGKRMRFSGFVKTENVKEYCGLWMRVDSHSEDVLQFDNMNDRRIVGSTNWNHYAIVLDVPEDSATISIGVLLMGAGQVWVDSFRFEEVDRSVPTTNLEVQYEMLEEPANLSFEE
;
A
#
# COMPACT_ATOMS: atom_id res chain seq x y z
N MET A 1 11.74 -5.76 -19.27
CA MET A 1 10.88 -5.73 -18.05
C MET A 1 11.37 -4.61 -17.17
N SER A 2 10.47 -3.74 -16.69
CA SER A 2 10.86 -2.65 -15.78
C SER A 2 11.34 -3.23 -14.45
N THR A 3 12.31 -2.57 -13.81
CA THR A 3 12.82 -2.92 -12.47
C THR A 3 11.68 -3.12 -11.46
N GLN A 4 10.66 -2.26 -11.52
CA GLN A 4 9.50 -2.32 -10.63
C GLN A 4 8.72 -3.63 -10.79
N LEU A 5 8.49 -4.09 -12.03
CA LEU A 5 7.76 -5.33 -12.29
C LEU A 5 8.52 -6.56 -11.77
N ILE A 6 9.86 -6.54 -11.85
CA ILE A 6 10.71 -7.61 -11.31
C ILE A 6 10.54 -7.68 -9.78
N ILE A 7 10.65 -6.53 -9.11
CA ILE A 7 10.46 -6.46 -7.66
C ILE A 7 9.05 -6.94 -7.26
N GLN A 8 8.02 -6.53 -7.99
CA GLN A 8 6.64 -6.94 -7.70
C GLN A 8 6.43 -8.45 -7.86
N LYS A 9 7.00 -9.07 -8.91
CA LYS A 9 6.94 -10.53 -9.08
C LYS A 9 7.64 -11.25 -7.94
N SER A 10 8.81 -10.77 -7.52
CA SER A 10 9.53 -11.34 -6.40
C SER A 10 8.79 -11.19 -5.07
N ILE A 11 8.14 -10.05 -4.82
CA ILE A 11 7.32 -9.85 -3.62
C ILE A 11 6.12 -10.80 -3.63
N ALA A 12 5.42 -10.92 -4.76
CA ALA A 12 4.31 -11.88 -4.89
C ALA A 12 4.77 -13.31 -4.58
N TYR A 13 5.92 -13.72 -5.13
CA TYR A 13 6.52 -15.03 -4.83
C TYR A 13 6.83 -15.18 -3.34
N MET A 14 7.48 -14.18 -2.71
CA MET A 14 7.78 -14.22 -1.28
C MET A 14 6.54 -14.29 -0.40
N GLU A 15 5.50 -13.49 -0.70
CA GLU A 15 4.24 -13.47 0.07
C GLU A 15 3.47 -14.79 -0.04
N GLN A 16 3.57 -15.49 -1.18
CA GLN A 16 2.97 -16.82 -1.37
C GLN A 16 3.71 -17.93 -0.60
N HIS A 17 5.00 -17.75 -0.34
CA HIS A 17 5.87 -18.79 0.25
C HIS A 17 6.44 -18.33 1.62
N LEU A 18 5.74 -17.46 2.36
CA LEU A 18 6.21 -16.93 3.66
C LEU A 18 6.46 -18.03 4.71
N GLU A 19 5.68 -19.11 4.64
CA GLU A 19 5.72 -20.26 5.53
C GLU A 19 6.77 -21.29 5.12
N GLU A 20 7.48 -21.07 4.01
CA GLU A 20 8.50 -21.96 3.49
C GLU A 20 9.92 -21.43 3.73
N GLN A 21 10.92 -22.30 3.66
CA GLN A 21 12.32 -21.91 3.78
C GLN A 21 12.81 -21.28 2.46
N LEU A 22 12.62 -19.97 2.31
CA LEU A 22 13.13 -19.21 1.17
C LEU A 22 14.57 -18.74 1.35
N THR A 23 15.43 -18.97 0.36
CA THR A 23 16.76 -18.37 0.29
C THR A 23 16.81 -17.20 -0.70
N LEU A 24 17.81 -16.33 -0.57
CA LEU A 24 18.07 -15.27 -1.55
C LEU A 24 18.32 -15.83 -2.96
N ALA A 25 18.94 -17.00 -3.05
CA ALA A 25 19.22 -17.65 -4.33
C ALA A 25 17.93 -18.06 -5.03
N ASP A 26 16.96 -18.61 -4.30
CA ASP A 26 15.66 -19.02 -4.86
C ASP A 26 14.90 -17.81 -5.43
N ILE A 27 14.84 -16.72 -4.66
CA ILE A 27 14.13 -15.50 -5.05
C ILE A 27 14.81 -14.82 -6.25
N ALA A 28 16.15 -14.75 -6.24
CA ALA A 28 16.91 -14.14 -7.33
C ALA A 28 16.83 -14.99 -8.61
N SER A 29 16.88 -16.32 -8.49
CA SER A 29 16.70 -17.25 -9.60
C SER A 29 15.30 -17.13 -10.21
N HIS A 30 14.26 -17.06 -9.38
CA HIS A 30 12.89 -16.82 -9.83
C HIS A 30 12.74 -15.50 -10.61
N ALA A 31 13.50 -14.47 -10.22
CA ALA A 31 13.52 -13.17 -10.88
C ALA A 31 14.42 -13.12 -12.14
N GLY A 32 15.27 -14.12 -12.38
CA GLY A 32 16.24 -14.14 -13.48
C GLY A 32 17.50 -13.29 -13.25
N PHE A 33 17.90 -13.08 -11.99
CA PHE A 33 19.03 -12.22 -11.63
C PHE A 33 20.09 -12.93 -10.77
N SER A 34 21.31 -12.41 -10.79
CA SER A 34 22.30 -12.79 -9.79
C SER A 34 21.86 -12.34 -8.38
N PRO A 35 22.11 -13.14 -7.33
CA PRO A 35 21.71 -12.81 -5.95
C PRO A 35 22.18 -11.41 -5.49
N TYR A 36 23.41 -11.05 -5.83
CA TYR A 36 24.01 -9.77 -5.43
C TYR A 36 23.36 -8.57 -6.13
N HIS A 37 23.09 -8.68 -7.43
CA HIS A 37 22.40 -7.61 -8.17
C HIS A 37 20.97 -7.45 -7.66
N PHE A 38 20.25 -8.56 -7.50
CA PHE A 38 18.87 -8.55 -7.02
C PHE A 38 18.74 -7.96 -5.61
N HIS A 39 19.63 -8.32 -4.68
CA HIS A 39 19.64 -7.76 -3.33
C HIS A 39 19.79 -6.24 -3.31
N ARG A 40 20.69 -5.68 -4.14
CA ARG A 40 20.87 -4.22 -4.25
C ARG A 40 19.63 -3.55 -4.84
N LEU A 41 19.05 -4.15 -5.87
CA LEU A 41 17.84 -3.65 -6.52
C LEU A 41 16.65 -3.63 -5.56
N PHE A 42 16.42 -4.73 -4.85
CA PHE A 42 15.35 -4.86 -3.87
C PHE A 42 15.50 -3.84 -2.74
N ARG A 43 16.71 -3.68 -2.19
CA ARG A 43 16.94 -2.68 -1.14
C ARG A 43 16.71 -1.25 -1.62
N LYS A 44 17.08 -0.93 -2.86
CA LYS A 44 16.87 0.40 -3.45
C LYS A 44 15.38 0.71 -3.65
N GLU A 45 14.60 -0.28 -4.05
CA GLU A 45 13.16 -0.08 -4.34
C GLU A 45 12.28 -0.21 -3.09
N VAL A 46 12.54 -1.21 -2.24
CA VAL A 46 11.72 -1.53 -1.07
C VAL A 46 12.27 -0.90 0.22
N GLY A 47 13.43 -0.24 0.17
CA GLY A 47 14.04 0.46 1.31
C GLY A 47 14.58 -0.46 2.43
N MET A 48 14.49 -1.77 2.26
CA MET A 48 15.04 -2.77 3.20
C MET A 48 15.57 -3.99 2.46
N ASN A 49 16.43 -4.77 3.10
CA ASN A 49 16.91 -6.01 2.48
C ASN A 49 15.86 -7.14 2.57
N ILE A 50 16.07 -8.18 1.76
CA ILE A 50 15.13 -9.30 1.60
C ILE A 50 14.98 -10.11 2.89
N ALA A 51 16.07 -10.34 3.62
CA ALA A 51 16.04 -11.11 4.86
C ALA A 51 15.23 -10.38 5.96
N ASP A 52 15.38 -9.07 6.05
CA ASP A 52 14.63 -8.20 6.96
C ASP A 52 13.16 -8.11 6.54
N TYR A 53 12.88 -8.05 5.23
CA TYR A 53 11.52 -8.11 4.69
C TYR A 53 10.81 -9.38 5.12
N LEU A 54 11.37 -10.56 4.78
CA LEU A 54 10.80 -11.86 5.16
C LEU A 54 10.63 -12.00 6.67
N ARG A 55 11.65 -11.60 7.45
CA ARG A 55 11.58 -11.66 8.91
C ARG A 55 10.43 -10.82 9.46
N LYS A 56 10.23 -9.59 8.96
CA LYS A 56 9.13 -8.73 9.39
C LYS A 56 7.77 -9.32 9.00
N ARG A 57 7.64 -9.80 7.76
CA ARG A 57 6.39 -10.42 7.29
C ARG A 57 6.00 -11.65 8.09
N ARG A 58 6.96 -12.52 8.39
CA ARG A 58 6.77 -13.68 9.28
C ARG A 58 6.41 -13.27 10.70
N LEU A 59 6.97 -12.19 11.25
CA LEU A 59 6.55 -11.66 12.55
C LEU A 59 5.12 -11.12 12.54
N CYS A 60 4.68 -10.49 11.44
CA CYS A 60 3.30 -10.05 11.28
C CYS A 60 2.33 -11.21 11.16
N TYR A 61 2.70 -12.24 10.42
CA TYR A 61 1.96 -13.50 10.38
C TYR A 61 1.89 -14.16 11.77
N ALA A 62 3.01 -14.20 12.50
CA ALA A 62 3.04 -14.69 13.87
C ALA A 62 2.11 -13.89 14.80
N ALA A 63 2.02 -12.57 14.62
CA ALA A 63 1.08 -11.75 15.37
C ALA A 63 -0.38 -12.17 15.10
N GLN A 64 -0.74 -12.50 13.85
CA GLN A 64 -2.06 -13.06 13.54
C GLN A 64 -2.29 -14.40 14.25
N LEU A 65 -1.34 -15.33 14.15
CA LEU A 65 -1.44 -16.62 14.86
C LEU A 65 -1.54 -16.45 16.38
N LEU A 66 -0.88 -15.45 16.96
CA LEU A 66 -0.98 -15.15 18.38
C LEU A 66 -2.36 -14.66 18.80
N LEU A 67 -3.12 -14.02 17.91
CA LEU A 67 -4.45 -13.44 18.18
C LEU A 67 -5.59 -14.39 17.88
N TYR A 68 -5.46 -15.21 16.83
CA TYR A 68 -6.55 -16.00 16.27
C TYR A 68 -6.32 -17.50 16.36
N SER A 69 -5.28 -17.95 17.08
CA SER A 69 -5.03 -19.36 17.34
C SER A 69 -4.49 -19.60 18.75
N GLU A 70 -4.67 -20.83 19.22
CA GLU A 70 -4.15 -21.31 20.51
C GLU A 70 -2.76 -21.98 20.38
N ALA A 71 -2.11 -21.90 19.21
CA ALA A 71 -0.82 -22.54 18.97
C ALA A 71 0.24 -22.08 19.99
N ALA A 72 1.14 -22.97 20.42
CA ALA A 72 2.16 -22.59 21.39
C ALA A 72 3.13 -21.57 20.77
N ILE A 73 3.67 -20.67 21.59
CA ILE A 73 4.61 -19.62 21.11
C ILE A 73 5.85 -20.26 20.47
N ILE A 74 6.30 -21.39 21.01
CA ILE A 74 7.41 -22.17 20.46
C ILE A 74 7.09 -22.69 19.04
N ASP A 75 5.89 -23.24 18.83
CA ASP A 75 5.46 -23.77 17.53
C ASP A 75 5.33 -22.65 16.50
N ILE A 76 4.72 -21.51 16.89
CA ILE A 76 4.63 -20.32 16.04
C ILE A 76 6.03 -19.82 15.66
N SER A 77 6.99 -19.88 16.59
CA SER A 77 8.36 -19.43 16.31
C SER A 77 9.03 -20.28 15.22
N PHE A 78 8.89 -21.62 15.30
CA PHE A 78 9.45 -22.53 14.30
C PHE A 78 8.70 -22.45 12.97
N HIS A 79 7.38 -22.32 13.00
CA HIS A 79 6.57 -22.08 11.81
C HIS A 79 6.95 -20.79 11.09
N CYS A 80 7.42 -19.79 11.83
CA CYS A 80 7.95 -18.53 11.31
C CYS A 80 9.46 -18.58 11.02
N HIS A 81 10.05 -19.78 10.96
CA HIS A 81 11.46 -20.03 10.62
C HIS A 81 12.47 -19.31 11.53
N PHE A 82 12.17 -19.19 12.81
CA PHE A 82 13.14 -18.77 13.81
C PHE A 82 13.84 -20.00 14.40
N GLU A 83 15.16 -19.91 14.58
CA GLU A 83 15.98 -21.01 15.12
C GLU A 83 15.68 -21.32 16.59
N SER A 84 15.08 -20.38 17.31
CA SER A 84 14.75 -20.51 18.74
C SER A 84 13.65 -19.55 19.16
N GLN A 85 12.88 -19.91 20.19
CA GLN A 85 11.85 -19.04 20.78
C GLN A 85 12.43 -17.73 21.33
N GLU A 86 13.67 -17.74 21.83
CA GLU A 86 14.38 -16.57 22.35
C GLU A 86 14.68 -15.57 21.22
N SER A 87 15.15 -16.06 20.08
CA SER A 87 15.40 -15.22 18.90
C SER A 87 14.10 -14.59 18.38
N PHE A 88 13.02 -15.37 18.31
CA PHE A 88 11.67 -14.91 17.96
C PHE A 88 11.18 -13.85 18.93
N THR A 89 11.25 -14.11 20.23
CA THR A 89 10.75 -13.19 21.28
C THR A 89 11.47 -11.85 21.24
N ARG A 90 12.79 -11.84 21.02
CA ARG A 90 13.56 -10.59 20.86
C ARG A 90 13.14 -9.82 19.62
N ALA A 91 12.99 -10.51 18.49
CA ALA A 91 12.59 -9.89 17.22
C ALA A 91 11.15 -9.35 17.28
N PHE A 92 10.22 -10.13 17.84
CA PHE A 92 8.83 -9.76 18.04
C PHE A 92 8.72 -8.54 18.96
N LYS A 93 9.40 -8.54 20.12
CA LYS A 93 9.43 -7.40 21.04
C LYS A 93 10.01 -6.14 20.39
N LYS A 94 11.03 -6.28 19.53
CA LYS A 94 11.61 -5.15 18.80
C LYS A 94 10.59 -4.52 17.85
N LEU A 95 9.74 -5.32 17.19
CA LEU A 95 8.75 -4.83 16.24
C LEU A 95 7.46 -4.31 16.92
N TYR A 96 6.97 -5.02 17.93
CA TYR A 96 5.67 -4.79 18.58
C TYR A 96 5.76 -4.09 19.94
N GLY A 97 6.98 -3.79 20.42
CA GLY A 97 7.22 -3.17 21.72
C GLY A 97 7.03 -4.09 22.93
N MET A 98 6.48 -5.30 22.75
CA MET A 98 6.20 -6.25 23.85
C MET A 98 6.43 -7.71 23.44
N PRO A 99 6.72 -8.62 24.40
CA PRO A 99 6.87 -10.05 24.12
C PRO A 99 5.58 -10.70 23.60
N PRO A 100 5.67 -11.78 22.81
CA PRO A 100 4.53 -12.43 22.14
C PRO A 100 3.46 -12.96 23.11
N GLY A 101 3.86 -13.54 24.25
CA GLY A 101 2.89 -14.02 25.25
C GLY A 101 2.09 -12.89 25.91
N ARG A 102 2.74 -11.74 26.13
CA ARG A 102 2.04 -10.53 26.62
C ARG A 102 1.12 -9.96 25.53
N TYR A 103 1.58 -9.95 24.28
CA TYR A 103 0.79 -9.54 23.13
C TYR A 103 -0.50 -10.38 23.02
N ARG A 104 -0.40 -11.71 23.02
CA ARG A 104 -1.57 -12.62 23.03
C ARG A 104 -2.52 -12.30 24.17
N LYS A 105 -2.03 -12.20 25.41
CA LYS A 105 -2.89 -11.97 26.59
C LYS A 105 -3.67 -10.65 26.52
N ILE A 106 -3.09 -9.59 25.97
CA ILE A 106 -3.73 -8.26 25.90
C ILE A 106 -4.75 -8.21 24.75
N PHE A 107 -4.43 -8.82 23.62
CA PHE A 107 -5.17 -8.59 22.38
C PHE A 107 -6.08 -9.75 21.96
N ALA A 108 -5.79 -11.01 22.32
CA ALA A 108 -6.63 -12.15 21.96
C ALA A 108 -8.01 -12.09 22.64
N ALA A 109 -8.07 -11.63 23.90
CA ALA A 109 -9.34 -11.43 24.62
C ALA A 109 -10.26 -10.40 23.94
N HIS A 110 -9.70 -9.41 23.24
CA HIS A 110 -10.46 -8.43 22.45
C HIS A 110 -10.79 -8.94 21.05
N ALA A 111 -9.90 -9.72 20.43
CA ALA A 111 -10.08 -10.27 19.09
C ALA A 111 -11.22 -11.29 19.01
N HIS A 112 -11.44 -12.10 20.06
CA HIS A 112 -12.57 -13.03 20.14
C HIS A 112 -13.93 -12.34 20.38
N HIS A 113 -13.95 -11.12 20.94
CA HIS A 113 -15.19 -10.38 21.19
C HIS A 113 -15.72 -9.71 19.91
N SER A 114 -14.84 -9.27 19.02
CA SER A 114 -15.20 -8.64 17.73
C SER A 114 -15.79 -9.59 16.67
N ILE A 115 -15.85 -10.90 16.93
CA ILE A 115 -16.36 -11.90 15.96
C ILE A 115 -17.87 -12.16 16.13
N PHE A 116 -18.47 -11.74 17.25
CA PHE A 116 -19.87 -12.09 17.60
C PHE A 116 -20.89 -10.93 17.60
N GLU A 117 -20.49 -9.69 17.28
CA GLU A 117 -21.45 -8.60 17.04
C GLU A 117 -21.74 -8.44 15.53
N GLN A 118 -22.38 -9.45 14.95
CA GLN A 118 -23.23 -9.27 13.77
C GLN A 118 -24.65 -9.64 14.16
N GLY A 119 -25.35 -8.69 14.77
CA GLY A 119 -26.73 -8.89 15.19
C GLY A 119 -27.24 -7.67 15.93
N ASP A 120 -27.91 -6.80 15.16
CA ASP A 120 -28.85 -5.79 15.64
C ASP A 120 -28.24 -4.60 16.40
N ASP A 121 -28.00 -3.49 15.69
CA ASP A 121 -28.60 -2.24 16.16
C ASP A 121 -28.76 -1.23 15.02
N SER A 122 -30.00 -0.76 14.93
CA SER A 122 -30.45 0.24 13.98
C SER A 122 -30.18 1.64 14.52
N MET A 123 -29.81 2.54 13.60
CA MET A 123 -29.88 4.00 13.76
C MET A 123 -29.16 4.62 14.97
N GLN A 124 -27.94 5.09 14.73
CA GLN A 124 -27.57 6.45 15.15
C GLN A 124 -26.50 7.02 14.22
N GLN A 125 -26.94 7.93 13.34
CA GLN A 125 -26.09 8.88 12.64
C GLN A 125 -25.45 9.82 13.68
N GLN A 126 -24.14 9.75 13.86
CA GLN A 126 -23.35 10.86 14.40
C GLN A 126 -21.89 10.74 13.96
N GLN A 127 -21.51 11.65 13.04
CA GLN A 127 -20.16 12.16 12.76
C GLN A 127 -18.99 11.31 13.27
N SER A 128 -18.56 10.34 12.45
CA SER A 128 -17.25 9.71 12.59
C SER A 128 -16.15 10.72 12.26
N GLN A 129 -15.70 11.48 13.26
CA GLN A 129 -14.38 12.11 13.22
C GLN A 129 -13.37 11.00 12.90
N SER A 130 -12.84 11.00 11.66
CA SER A 130 -11.94 9.99 11.11
C SER A 130 -10.88 9.55 12.13
N ALA A 131 -10.89 8.26 12.48
CA ALA A 131 -9.87 7.64 13.32
C ALA A 131 -8.47 7.68 12.67
N LEU A 132 -8.38 7.99 11.37
CA LEU A 132 -7.14 8.13 10.62
C LEU A 132 -6.69 9.60 10.63
N LYS A 133 -5.91 9.97 11.65
CA LYS A 133 -5.37 11.33 11.78
C LYS A 133 -4.62 11.75 10.50
N GLY A 134 -5.08 12.82 9.87
CA GLY A 134 -4.47 13.41 8.68
C GLY A 134 -4.84 12.74 7.34
N TRP A 135 -5.64 11.68 7.36
CA TRP A 135 -6.20 11.07 6.16
C TRP A 135 -7.71 11.29 6.09
N PHE A 136 -8.19 11.62 4.91
CA PHE A 136 -9.61 11.86 4.68
C PHE A 136 -10.10 11.15 3.42
N LEU A 137 -11.41 10.95 3.39
CA LEU A 137 -12.13 10.35 2.27
C LEU A 137 -12.55 11.44 1.30
N SER A 138 -12.33 11.22 0.01
CA SER A 138 -12.79 12.08 -1.09
C SER A 138 -13.16 11.21 -2.30
N GLY A 139 -13.63 11.81 -3.40
CA GLY A 139 -13.97 11.12 -4.64
C GLY A 139 -15.30 11.58 -5.23
N SER A 140 -15.78 10.87 -6.25
CA SER A 140 -17.07 11.17 -6.87
C SER A 140 -18.25 10.73 -6.02
N HIS A 141 -18.09 9.65 -5.25
CA HIS A 141 -19.15 9.05 -4.44
C HIS A 141 -18.65 8.63 -3.05
N PRO A 142 -18.04 9.53 -2.26
CA PRO A 142 -17.39 9.17 -1.00
C PRO A 142 -18.37 8.53 0.01
N GLN A 143 -19.66 8.82 -0.06
CA GLN A 143 -20.69 8.21 0.78
C GLN A 143 -20.87 6.70 0.58
N ASP A 144 -20.48 6.16 -0.58
CA ASP A 144 -20.59 4.74 -0.91
C ASP A 144 -19.36 3.93 -0.47
N TYR A 145 -18.40 4.62 0.15
CA TYR A 145 -17.15 4.06 0.63
C TYR A 145 -16.92 4.40 2.09
N GLU A 146 -16.09 3.60 2.73
CA GLU A 146 -15.59 3.87 4.07
C GLU A 146 -14.07 3.72 4.12
N ILE A 147 -13.47 4.48 5.04
CA ILE A 147 -12.05 4.36 5.37
C ILE A 147 -11.89 4.08 6.85
N GLY A 148 -10.84 3.33 7.19
CA GLY A 148 -10.57 3.02 8.58
C GLY A 148 -9.23 2.35 8.81
N ILE A 149 -9.05 1.87 10.04
CA ILE A 149 -7.86 1.14 10.47
C ILE A 149 -8.25 -0.32 10.64
N ASP A 150 -7.48 -1.24 10.04
CA ASP A 150 -7.60 -2.67 10.25
C ASP A 150 -6.43 -3.17 11.12
N ARG A 151 -6.72 -4.05 12.08
CA ARG A 151 -5.73 -4.70 12.98
C ARG A 151 -5.49 -6.17 12.61
N THR A 152 -6.28 -6.69 11.69
CA THR A 152 -6.27 -8.07 11.22
C THR A 152 -5.42 -8.20 9.96
N THR A 153 -5.78 -7.47 8.90
CA THR A 153 -5.06 -7.52 7.62
C THR A 153 -3.92 -6.51 7.63
N VAL A 154 -2.76 -6.89 8.18
CA VAL A 154 -1.61 -5.98 8.37
C VAL A 154 -0.37 -6.45 7.59
N HIS A 155 0.30 -5.52 6.92
CA HIS A 155 1.56 -5.80 6.24
C HIS A 155 2.77 -5.64 7.18
N GLN A 156 2.84 -4.54 7.95
CA GLN A 156 3.90 -4.30 8.91
C GLN A 156 3.36 -3.62 10.19
N GLY A 157 3.87 -4.05 11.35
CA GLY A 157 3.44 -3.47 12.63
C GLY A 157 2.08 -4.00 13.05
N SER A 158 1.25 -3.14 13.65
CA SER A 158 -0.01 -3.54 14.33
C SER A 158 -1.30 -3.13 13.62
N THR A 159 -1.22 -2.32 12.57
CA THR A 159 -2.38 -1.70 11.93
C THR A 159 -2.08 -1.38 10.47
N SER A 160 -3.06 -1.54 9.59
CA SER A 160 -3.06 -1.00 8.22
C SER A 160 -4.21 0.00 8.05
N GLY A 161 -4.16 0.84 7.01
CA GLY A 161 -5.32 1.59 6.54
C GLY A 161 -6.15 0.76 5.57
N TYR A 162 -7.45 1.01 5.48
CA TYR A 162 -8.29 0.42 4.43
C TYR A 162 -9.21 1.47 3.79
N LEU A 163 -9.60 1.18 2.55
CA LEU A 163 -10.68 1.83 1.81
C LEU A 163 -11.56 0.73 1.22
N LYS A 164 -12.86 0.79 1.49
CA LYS A 164 -13.81 -0.28 1.18
C LYS A 164 -15.10 0.27 0.59
N ALA A 165 -15.65 -0.44 -0.40
CA ALA A 165 -16.99 -0.23 -0.90
C ALA A 165 -18.08 -0.77 0.06
N VAL A 166 -19.11 0.02 0.33
CA VAL A 166 -20.22 -0.35 1.25
C VAL A 166 -21.51 -0.68 0.50
N THR A 167 -21.87 0.13 -0.50
CA THR A 167 -23.09 -0.01 -1.32
C THR A 167 -22.76 -0.69 -2.66
N PRO A 168 -23.68 -1.43 -3.33
CA PRO A 168 -23.45 -1.90 -4.70
C PRO A 168 -23.23 -0.71 -5.65
N MET A 169 -22.03 -0.59 -6.20
CA MET A 169 -21.56 0.63 -6.86
C MET A 169 -22.04 0.75 -8.30
N ASP A 170 -22.55 1.94 -8.61
CA ASP A 170 -22.72 2.42 -9.98
C ASP A 170 -21.39 2.38 -10.73
N MET A 171 -21.43 2.10 -12.03
CA MET A 171 -20.24 2.10 -12.88
C MET A 171 -19.52 3.45 -12.82
N GLY A 172 -18.21 3.43 -12.54
CA GLY A 172 -17.37 4.63 -12.49
C GLY A 172 -17.44 5.44 -11.18
N ALA A 173 -18.24 5.02 -10.19
CA ALA A 173 -18.16 5.60 -8.85
C ALA A 173 -16.80 5.28 -8.22
N PHE A 174 -16.10 6.28 -7.67
CA PHE A 174 -14.81 6.08 -7.02
C PHE A 174 -14.69 6.88 -5.73
N ALA A 175 -13.84 6.39 -4.84
CA ALA A 175 -13.35 7.14 -3.70
C ALA A 175 -11.84 6.99 -3.52
N THR A 176 -11.28 7.91 -2.74
CA THR A 176 -9.88 7.90 -2.37
C THR A 176 -9.70 8.20 -0.89
N MET A 177 -8.79 7.45 -0.28
CA MET A 177 -8.20 7.78 1.01
C MET A 177 -6.90 8.54 0.76
N MET A 178 -6.84 9.81 1.13
CA MET A 178 -5.77 10.71 0.71
C MET A 178 -5.28 11.68 1.79
N GLN A 179 -4.11 12.27 1.53
CA GLN A 179 -3.58 13.44 2.21
C GLN A 179 -3.27 14.53 1.19
N GLN A 180 -3.31 15.79 1.64
CA GLN A 180 -2.83 16.94 0.89
C GLN A 180 -1.97 17.81 1.79
N PHE A 181 -0.85 18.30 1.26
CA PHE A 181 0.09 19.14 2.01
C PHE A 181 0.85 20.10 1.09
N LYS A 182 1.50 21.11 1.69
CA LYS A 182 2.25 22.14 0.97
C LYS A 182 3.49 21.55 0.29
N ALA A 183 3.72 21.93 -0.96
CA ALA A 183 4.83 21.46 -1.77
C ALA A 183 6.19 22.09 -1.38
N GLY A 184 6.20 23.23 -0.67
CA GLY A 184 7.40 24.07 -0.52
C GLY A 184 8.70 23.40 -0.05
N LYS A 185 8.65 22.33 0.76
CA LYS A 185 9.86 21.57 1.18
C LYS A 185 10.40 20.62 0.09
N PHE A 186 9.61 20.40 -0.95
CA PHE A 186 9.82 19.41 -1.99
C PHE A 186 10.04 20.03 -3.36
N VAL A 187 9.83 21.34 -3.51
CA VAL A 187 10.07 22.08 -4.75
C VAL A 187 11.49 21.82 -5.28
N GLY A 188 11.59 21.58 -6.59
CA GLY A 188 12.83 21.28 -7.31
C GLY A 188 13.30 19.82 -7.21
N LYS A 189 12.62 18.99 -6.39
CA LYS A 189 13.00 17.60 -6.14
C LYS A 189 12.19 16.60 -6.96
N ARG A 190 12.75 15.41 -7.14
CA ARG A 190 12.01 14.23 -7.61
C ARG A 190 11.57 13.41 -6.41
N MET A 191 10.27 13.22 -6.26
CA MET A 191 9.69 12.58 -5.10
C MET A 191 9.09 11.22 -5.50
N ARG A 192 9.32 10.22 -4.66
CA ARG A 192 8.71 8.90 -4.74
C ARG A 192 7.67 8.76 -3.63
N PHE A 193 6.42 8.50 -4.02
CA PHE A 193 5.38 7.99 -3.13
C PHE A 193 5.27 6.48 -3.33
N SER A 194 5.46 5.69 -2.28
CA SER A 194 5.43 4.23 -2.37
C SER A 194 4.80 3.59 -1.14
N GLY A 195 4.33 2.36 -1.28
CA GLY A 195 3.78 1.58 -0.16
C GLY A 195 3.36 0.19 -0.58
N PHE A 196 2.83 -0.55 0.40
CA PHE A 196 2.27 -1.88 0.18
C PHE A 196 0.77 -1.81 0.04
N VAL A 197 0.24 -2.51 -0.95
CA VAL A 197 -1.19 -2.56 -1.28
C VAL A 197 -1.61 -4.02 -1.35
N LYS A 198 -2.75 -4.33 -0.73
CA LYS A 198 -3.45 -5.62 -0.84
C LYS A 198 -4.89 -5.33 -1.25
N THR A 199 -5.44 -6.16 -2.14
CA THR A 199 -6.82 -5.98 -2.61
C THR A 199 -7.65 -7.23 -2.40
N GLU A 200 -8.95 -7.03 -2.20
CA GLU A 200 -9.95 -8.09 -2.22
C GLU A 200 -11.11 -7.67 -3.12
N ASN A 201 -11.45 -8.54 -4.06
CA ASN A 201 -12.62 -8.42 -4.94
C ASN A 201 -12.75 -7.09 -5.70
N VAL A 202 -11.64 -6.38 -5.96
CA VAL A 202 -11.63 -5.14 -6.74
C VAL A 202 -12.11 -5.41 -8.16
N LYS A 203 -13.23 -4.82 -8.58
CA LYS A 203 -13.84 -5.10 -9.88
C LYS A 203 -13.33 -4.23 -11.01
N GLU A 204 -13.12 -2.94 -10.76
CA GLU A 204 -12.77 -1.99 -11.81
C GLU A 204 -11.35 -1.49 -11.67
N TYR A 205 -11.04 -0.87 -10.53
CA TYR A 205 -9.75 -0.19 -10.36
C TYR A 205 -9.34 -0.02 -8.91
N CYS A 206 -8.06 -0.28 -8.65
CA CYS A 206 -7.37 0.19 -7.47
C CYS A 206 -5.97 0.68 -7.87
N GLY A 207 -5.50 1.75 -7.24
CA GLY A 207 -4.16 2.28 -7.50
C GLY A 207 -3.71 3.28 -6.45
N LEU A 208 -2.40 3.42 -6.28
CA LEU A 208 -1.87 4.63 -5.66
C LEU A 208 -2.05 5.80 -6.61
N TRP A 209 -2.11 7.01 -6.09
CA TRP A 209 -2.04 8.21 -6.92
C TRP A 209 -1.25 9.32 -6.24
N MET A 210 -0.69 10.19 -7.06
CA MET A 210 -0.01 11.41 -6.65
C MET A 210 -0.32 12.52 -7.66
N ARG A 211 -0.55 13.72 -7.16
CA ARG A 211 -0.75 14.93 -7.98
C ARG A 211 0.01 16.10 -7.39
N VAL A 212 0.61 16.91 -8.24
CA VAL A 212 1.28 18.15 -7.88
C VAL A 212 0.53 19.28 -8.57
N ASP A 213 0.03 20.23 -7.78
CA ASP A 213 -0.79 21.34 -8.26
C ASP A 213 -0.04 22.68 -8.05
N SER A 214 -0.22 23.62 -8.98
CA SER A 214 0.35 24.98 -8.91
C SER A 214 -0.40 25.88 -7.91
N HIS A 215 0.07 27.11 -7.74
CA HIS A 215 -0.64 28.14 -6.96
C HIS A 215 -1.97 28.56 -7.60
N SER A 216 -2.12 28.37 -8.91
CA SER A 216 -3.35 28.60 -9.68
C SER A 216 -4.26 27.36 -9.74
N GLU A 217 -3.94 26.30 -9.00
CA GLU A 217 -4.65 25.00 -9.01
C GLU A 217 -4.56 24.22 -10.33
N ASP A 218 -3.61 24.59 -11.21
CA ASP A 218 -3.30 23.81 -12.41
C ASP A 218 -2.55 22.53 -12.03
N VAL A 219 -2.90 21.42 -12.67
CA VAL A 219 -2.22 20.14 -12.46
C VAL A 219 -0.89 20.14 -13.20
N LEU A 220 0.21 20.18 -12.45
CA LEU A 220 1.58 20.21 -12.99
C LEU A 220 2.14 18.82 -13.27
N GLN A 221 1.83 17.86 -12.39
CA GLN A 221 2.24 16.47 -12.49
C GLN A 221 1.14 15.57 -11.94
N PHE A 222 0.91 14.43 -12.58
CA PHE A 222 -0.13 13.51 -12.17
C PHE A 222 0.19 12.08 -12.55
N ASP A 223 -0.10 11.17 -11.62
CA ASP A 223 -0.10 9.75 -11.89
C ASP A 223 -1.06 9.07 -10.91
N ASN A 224 -1.94 8.25 -11.44
CA ASN A 224 -2.88 7.44 -10.65
C ASN A 224 -2.69 5.93 -10.85
N MET A 225 -1.65 5.50 -11.57
CA MET A 225 -1.46 4.12 -12.01
C MET A 225 -2.51 3.64 -13.02
N ASN A 226 -3.11 4.51 -13.85
CA ASN A 226 -4.10 4.09 -14.85
C ASN A 226 -3.61 2.97 -15.78
N ASP A 227 -2.35 3.06 -16.20
CA ASP A 227 -1.67 2.08 -17.05
C ASP A 227 -1.27 0.79 -16.32
N ARG A 228 -1.34 0.78 -14.99
CA ARG A 228 -0.87 -0.30 -14.11
C ARG A 228 -1.80 -0.55 -12.92
N ARG A 229 -3.11 -0.42 -13.18
CA ARG A 229 -4.18 -0.61 -12.19
C ARG A 229 -4.17 -2.02 -11.58
N ILE A 230 -4.66 -2.11 -10.35
CA ILE A 230 -4.82 -3.36 -9.62
C ILE A 230 -6.28 -3.80 -9.73
N VAL A 231 -6.52 -5.05 -10.11
CA VAL A 231 -7.86 -5.64 -10.26
C VAL A 231 -7.87 -7.03 -9.62
N GLY A 232 -9.01 -7.42 -9.07
CA GLY A 232 -9.22 -8.70 -8.38
C GLY A 232 -8.67 -8.72 -6.96
N SER A 233 -8.52 -9.93 -6.43
CA SER A 233 -7.92 -10.17 -5.12
C SER A 233 -6.43 -10.44 -5.28
N THR A 234 -5.61 -9.71 -4.53
CA THR A 234 -4.15 -9.83 -4.55
C THR A 234 -3.63 -10.05 -3.13
N ASN A 235 -2.43 -10.59 -2.99
CA ASN A 235 -1.70 -10.48 -1.72
C ASN A 235 -0.94 -9.14 -1.69
N TRP A 236 -0.32 -8.82 -0.55
CA TRP A 236 0.48 -7.60 -0.42
C TRP A 236 1.54 -7.50 -1.52
N ASN A 237 1.59 -6.34 -2.18
CA ASN A 237 2.65 -6.05 -3.14
C ASN A 237 3.07 -4.58 -3.06
N HIS A 238 4.25 -4.26 -3.57
CA HIS A 238 4.83 -2.93 -3.50
C HIS A 238 4.52 -2.11 -4.76
N TYR A 239 4.01 -0.90 -4.55
CA TYR A 239 3.68 0.04 -5.61
C TYR A 239 4.34 1.38 -5.35
N ALA A 240 4.65 2.10 -6.42
CA ALA A 240 5.33 3.38 -6.34
C ALA A 240 4.93 4.29 -7.52
N ILE A 241 4.94 5.58 -7.23
CA ILE A 241 4.77 6.71 -8.14
C ILE A 241 5.96 7.63 -7.94
N VAL A 242 6.51 8.14 -9.04
CA VAL A 242 7.67 9.04 -9.04
C VAL A 242 7.34 10.25 -9.89
N LEU A 243 7.16 11.41 -9.24
CA LEU A 243 6.88 12.68 -9.91
C LEU A 243 7.98 13.70 -9.59
N ASP A 244 8.25 14.58 -10.53
CA ASP A 244 8.99 15.81 -10.25
C ASP A 244 8.10 16.80 -9.49
N VAL A 245 8.67 17.71 -8.72
CA VAL A 245 7.94 18.79 -8.06
C VAL A 245 8.45 20.12 -8.65
N PRO A 246 7.79 20.66 -9.69
CA PRO A 246 8.24 21.88 -10.37
C PRO A 246 8.32 23.11 -9.46
N GLU A 247 9.02 24.16 -9.91
CA GLU A 247 9.22 25.42 -9.14
C GLU A 247 7.91 26.10 -8.73
N ASP A 248 6.88 26.06 -9.58
CA ASP A 248 5.57 26.66 -9.31
C ASP A 248 4.62 25.76 -8.48
N SER A 249 5.13 24.70 -7.86
CA SER A 249 4.29 23.78 -7.08
C SER A 249 3.82 24.41 -5.78
N ALA A 250 2.51 24.36 -5.53
CA ALA A 250 1.90 24.83 -4.29
C ALA A 250 1.50 23.68 -3.37
N THR A 251 0.84 22.65 -3.92
CA THR A 251 0.32 21.52 -3.14
C THR A 251 0.68 20.18 -3.76
N ILE A 252 0.81 19.17 -2.89
CA ILE A 252 0.99 17.77 -3.26
C ILE A 252 -0.14 16.98 -2.63
N SER A 253 -0.82 16.18 -3.44
CA SER A 253 -1.85 15.25 -3.03
C SER A 253 -1.36 13.82 -3.27
N ILE A 254 -1.55 12.93 -2.29
CA ILE A 254 -1.19 11.51 -2.38
C ILE A 254 -2.32 10.66 -1.80
N GLY A 255 -2.49 9.45 -2.31
CA GLY A 255 -3.43 8.52 -1.72
C GLY A 255 -3.53 7.19 -2.41
N VAL A 256 -4.54 6.43 -2.00
CA VAL A 256 -5.01 5.23 -2.68
C VAL A 256 -6.43 5.48 -3.18
N LEU A 257 -6.72 5.02 -4.39
CA LEU A 257 -8.00 5.17 -5.06
C LEU A 257 -8.61 3.79 -5.29
N LEU A 258 -9.93 3.69 -5.11
CA LEU A 258 -10.74 2.52 -5.40
C LEU A 258 -11.95 2.98 -6.24
N MET A 259 -12.16 2.32 -7.38
CA MET A 259 -13.33 2.50 -8.24
C MET A 259 -14.12 1.19 -8.30
N GLY A 260 -15.43 1.33 -8.18
CA GLY A 260 -16.35 0.20 -8.11
C GLY A 260 -16.13 -0.67 -6.87
N ALA A 261 -16.78 -1.83 -6.89
CA ALA A 261 -16.79 -2.72 -5.74
C ALA A 261 -15.40 -3.29 -5.40
N GLY A 262 -15.17 -3.51 -4.11
CA GLY A 262 -13.99 -4.17 -3.57
C GLY A 262 -13.50 -3.55 -2.27
N GLN A 263 -12.34 -4.03 -1.83
CA GLN A 263 -11.63 -3.49 -0.68
C GLN A 263 -10.14 -3.42 -0.99
N VAL A 264 -9.51 -2.35 -0.50
CA VAL A 264 -8.06 -2.20 -0.54
C VAL A 264 -7.54 -1.93 0.87
N TRP A 265 -6.45 -2.61 1.23
CA TRP A 265 -5.64 -2.29 2.39
C TRP A 265 -4.32 -1.68 1.93
N VAL A 266 -3.85 -0.69 2.68
CA VAL A 266 -2.58 -0.03 2.45
C VAL A 266 -1.77 0.08 3.72
N ASP A 267 -0.45 -0.04 3.60
CA ASP A 267 0.45 -0.06 4.73
C ASP A 267 1.85 0.42 4.31
N SER A 268 2.61 0.91 5.28
CA SER A 268 4.02 1.23 5.16
C SER A 268 4.33 2.23 4.05
N PHE A 269 3.47 3.25 3.93
CA PHE A 269 3.69 4.35 3.01
C PHE A 269 5.00 5.09 3.30
N ARG A 270 5.68 5.48 2.22
CA ARG A 270 6.87 6.32 2.22
C ARG A 270 6.72 7.43 1.20
N PHE A 271 7.21 8.60 1.58
CA PHE A 271 7.32 9.76 0.71
C PHE A 271 8.74 10.30 0.83
N GLU A 272 9.56 10.08 -0.20
CA GLU A 272 11.00 10.29 -0.13
C GLU A 272 11.56 10.90 -1.42
N GLU A 273 12.64 11.67 -1.29
CA GLU A 273 13.38 12.21 -2.43
C GLU A 273 14.19 11.09 -3.09
N VAL A 274 14.18 11.07 -4.42
CA VAL A 274 14.97 10.13 -5.21
C VAL A 274 15.83 10.87 -6.23
N ASP A 275 16.93 10.23 -6.61
CA ASP A 275 17.82 10.77 -7.64
C ASP A 275 17.16 10.85 -9.02
N ARG A 276 17.59 11.78 -9.87
CA ARG A 276 17.05 11.98 -11.23
C ARG A 276 17.29 10.79 -12.17
N SER A 277 18.19 9.86 -11.83
CA SER A 277 18.34 8.58 -12.55
C SER A 277 17.13 7.65 -12.38
N VAL A 278 16.27 7.87 -11.39
CA VAL A 278 14.99 7.14 -11.25
C VAL A 278 13.99 7.77 -12.22
N PRO A 279 13.46 7.03 -13.21
CA PRO A 279 12.53 7.57 -14.18
C PRO A 279 11.22 8.04 -13.52
N THR A 280 10.61 9.07 -14.09
CA THR A 280 9.28 9.51 -13.65
C THR A 280 8.22 8.51 -14.10
N THR A 281 7.07 8.54 -13.43
CA THR A 281 5.87 7.80 -13.81
C THR A 281 4.73 8.74 -14.20
N ASN A 282 5.03 10.02 -14.41
CA ASN A 282 4.07 11.05 -14.79
C ASN A 282 3.27 10.62 -16.02
N LEU A 283 1.94 10.72 -15.92
CA LEU A 283 1.04 10.51 -17.04
C LEU A 283 1.02 11.79 -17.87
N GLU A 284 1.92 11.86 -18.85
CA GLU A 284 1.90 12.92 -19.85
C GLU A 284 0.71 12.71 -20.79
N VAL A 285 -0.23 13.64 -20.81
CA VAL A 285 -1.19 13.73 -21.90
C VAL A 285 -0.49 14.47 -23.03
N GLN A 286 0.07 13.72 -23.98
CA GLN A 286 0.61 14.29 -25.22
C GLN A 286 -0.55 14.81 -26.07
N TYR A 287 -0.86 16.10 -25.95
CA TYR A 287 -1.66 16.79 -26.93
C TYR A 287 -0.74 17.20 -28.08
N GLU A 288 -0.96 16.63 -29.27
CA GLU A 288 -0.44 17.25 -30.49
C GLU A 288 -1.17 18.58 -30.67
N MET A 289 -0.50 19.67 -30.30
CA MET A 289 -1.01 21.00 -30.59
C MET A 289 -0.74 21.33 -32.04
N LEU A 290 -1.80 21.61 -32.78
CA LEU A 290 -1.69 22.19 -34.10
C LEU A 290 -1.05 23.58 -33.98
N GLU A 291 -0.13 23.90 -34.89
CA GLU A 291 0.51 25.23 -34.92
C GLU A 291 -0.50 26.34 -35.27
N GLU A 292 -1.57 25.99 -35.97
CA GLU A 292 -2.65 26.90 -36.37
C GLU A 292 -4.01 26.16 -36.39
N PRO A 293 -5.16 26.87 -36.35
CA PRO A 293 -6.47 26.23 -36.44
C PRO A 293 -6.64 25.46 -37.77
N ALA A 294 -6.90 24.16 -37.69
CA ALA A 294 -7.17 23.32 -38.86
C ALA A 294 -8.66 22.92 -38.93
N ASN A 295 -9.12 22.61 -40.15
CA ASN A 295 -10.48 22.17 -40.45
C ASN A 295 -11.60 23.05 -39.86
N LEU A 296 -11.49 24.37 -40.02
CA LEU A 296 -12.50 25.32 -39.53
C LEU A 296 -13.88 25.15 -40.18
N SER A 297 -13.94 24.51 -41.35
CA SER A 297 -15.17 24.21 -42.08
C SER A 297 -15.79 22.85 -41.72
N PHE A 298 -15.09 22.01 -40.94
CA PHE A 298 -15.50 20.64 -40.60
C PHE A 298 -15.76 19.74 -41.83
N GLU A 299 -15.10 20.01 -42.96
CA GLU A 299 -15.21 19.18 -44.17
C GLU A 299 -14.23 17.99 -44.08
N GLU A 300 -14.62 16.85 -44.67
CA GLU A 300 -13.83 15.60 -44.71
C GLU A 300 -12.67 15.66 -45.71
#